data_AF-A0A7E6FEK0-F1
#
_entry.id   AF-A0A7E6FEK0-F1
#
_cell.length_a   1.000
_cell.length_b   1.000
_cell.length_c   1.000
_cell.angle_alpha   90.00
_cell.angle_beta   90.00
_cell.angle_gamma   90.00
#
_symmetry.space_group_name_H-M   'P 1'
#
loop_
_entity.id
_entity.type
_entity.pdbx_description
1 polymer ?
#
loop_
_entity_poly.entity_id
_entity_poly.type
_entity_poly.pdbx_seq_one_letter_code
_entity_poly.pdbx_strand_id
1 'polypeptide(L)' 'MPRYCLFGDTVNMASRMESTGEPLRIQLSQTSCDCLRTATGYIISLRGETDIKGKGCQKTYWLKGKLGYNKPLPEF' A
#
# COMPACT_ATOMS: atom_id res chain seq x y z
N MET A 1 2.26 11.27 31.36
CA MET A 1 3.45 11.16 30.47
C MET A 1 3.02 11.56 29.06
N PRO A 2 3.70 12.52 28.39
CA PRO A 2 3.30 12.94 27.05
C PRO A 2 3.52 11.81 26.02
N ARG A 3 2.54 11.57 25.14
CA ARG A 3 2.65 10.66 23.99
C ARG A 3 2.66 11.47 22.70
N TYR A 4 3.66 11.23 21.86
CA TYR A 4 3.72 11.79 20.52
C TYR A 4 2.85 10.97 19.58
N CYS A 5 1.89 11.63 18.94
CA CYS A 5 0.94 11.01 18.02
C CYS A 5 0.92 11.80 16.71
N LEU A 6 0.87 11.09 15.57
CA LEU A 6 0.67 11.66 14.26
C LEU A 6 -0.82 11.55 13.87
N PHE A 7 -1.36 12.61 13.28
CA PHE A 7 -2.77 12.69 12.87
C PHE A 7 -2.88 13.25 11.46
N GLY A 8 -4.01 12.99 10.79
CA GLY A 8 -4.33 13.54 9.48
C GLY A 8 -4.83 12.49 8.48
N ASP A 9 -5.21 12.99 7.30
CA ASP A 9 -5.79 12.16 6.24
C ASP A 9 -4.85 11.06 5.76
N THR A 10 -3.55 11.32 5.69
CA THR A 10 -2.55 10.34 5.24
C THR A 10 -2.45 9.16 6.19
N VAL A 11 -2.44 9.39 7.51
CA VAL A 11 -2.38 8.29 8.50
C VAL A 11 -3.71 7.53 8.55
N ASN A 12 -4.84 8.21 8.35
CA ASN A 12 -6.14 7.56 8.22
C ASN A 12 -6.20 6.67 6.98
N MET A 13 -5.73 7.16 5.83
CA MET A 13 -5.66 6.38 4.59
C MET A 13 -4.77 5.14 4.75
N ALA A 14 -3.59 5.30 5.35
CA ALA A 14 -2.69 4.19 5.62
C ALA A 14 -3.35 3.12 6.52
N SER A 15 -4.05 3.55 7.57
CA SER A 15 -4.85 2.64 8.41
C SER A 15 -5.96 1.93 7.62
N ARG A 16 -6.60 2.59 6.65
CA ARG A 16 -7.61 1.94 5.79
C ARG A 16 -6.99 0.93 4.83
N MET A 17 -5.83 1.23 4.25
CA MET A 17 -5.08 0.29 3.42
C MET A 17 -4.67 -0.95 4.21
N GLU A 18 -4.25 -0.79 5.46
CA GLU A 18 -3.93 -1.95 6.31
C GLU A 18 -5.19 -2.75 6.66
N SER A 19 -6.28 -2.10 7.06
CA SER A 19 -7.55 -2.77 7.42
C SER A 19 -8.24 -3.52 6.26
N THR A 20 -7.97 -3.13 5.01
CA THR A 20 -8.51 -3.80 3.80
C THR A 20 -7.48 -4.68 3.11
N GLY A 21 -6.29 -4.83 3.71
CA GLY A 21 -5.19 -5.61 3.19
C GLY A 21 -5.44 -7.12 3.25
N GLU A 22 -4.53 -7.86 2.63
CA GLU A 22 -4.48 -9.31 2.71
C GLU A 22 -3.23 -9.73 3.47
N PRO A 23 -3.28 -10.86 4.22
CA PRO A 23 -2.11 -11.36 4.92
C PRO A 23 -0.90 -11.51 4.01
N LEU A 24 0.28 -11.15 4.51
CA LEU A 24 1.56 -11.27 3.81
C LEU A 24 1.65 -10.49 2.48
N ARG A 25 0.75 -9.53 2.25
CA ARG A 25 0.77 -8.63 1.08
C ARG A 25 0.88 -7.18 1.52
N ILE A 26 1.56 -6.37 0.71
CA ILE A 26 1.71 -4.92 0.94
C ILE A 26 0.78 -4.19 -0.02
N GLN A 27 -0.27 -3.57 0.55
CA GLN A 27 -1.21 -2.75 -0.21
C GLN A 27 -0.67 -1.34 -0.41
N LEU A 28 -0.83 -0.82 -1.62
CA LEU A 28 -0.45 0.52 -2.01
C LEU A 28 -1.68 1.34 -2.41
N SER A 29 -1.68 2.60 -1.99
CA SER A 29 -2.55 3.63 -2.55
C SER A 29 -2.08 4.04 -3.96
N GLN A 30 -2.94 4.72 -4.72
CA GLN A 30 -2.58 5.28 -6.03
C GLN A 30 -1.33 6.16 -5.96
N THR A 31 -1.28 7.11 -5.02
CA THR A 31 -0.16 8.05 -4.88
C THR A 31 1.15 7.33 -4.56
N SER A 32 1.10 6.34 -3.66
CA SER A 32 2.28 5.50 -3.35
C SER A 32 2.75 4.69 -4.56
N CYS A 33 1.82 4.15 -5.34
CA CYS A 33 2.12 3.41 -6.57
C CYS A 33 2.83 4.31 -7.59
N ASP A 34 2.34 5.53 -7.79
CA ASP A 34 2.92 6.49 -8.74
C ASP A 34 4.35 6.87 -8.34
N CYS A 35 4.60 7.14 -7.05
CA CYS A 35 5.95 7.39 -6.55
C CYS A 35 6.90 6.20 -6.78
N LEU A 36 6.45 4.97 -6.52
CA LEU A 36 7.28 3.77 -6.71
C LEU A 36 7.55 3.46 -8.19
N ARG A 37 6.61 3.79 -9.08
CA ARG A 37 6.82 3.70 -10.53
C ARG A 37 7.91 4.66 -11.00
N THR A 38 7.95 5.87 -10.46
CA THR A 38 9.02 6.84 -10.73
C THR A 38 10.38 6.36 -10.21
N ALA A 39 10.42 5.69 -9.05
CA ALA A 39 11.67 5.14 -8.49
C ALA A 39 12.23 3.95 -9.30
N THR A 40 11.41 3.31 -10.15
CA THR A 40 11.72 2.13 -10.97
C THR A 40 12.13 0.88 -10.16
N GLY A 41 12.07 -0.28 -10.80
CA GLY A 41 12.52 -1.55 -10.21
C GLY A 41 11.57 -2.20 -9.19
N TYR A 42 10.39 -1.64 -8.95
CA TYR A 42 9.34 -2.28 -8.13
C TYR A 42 8.36 -3.06 -9.01
N ILE A 43 8.05 -4.30 -8.59
CA ILE A 43 7.06 -5.15 -9.25
C ILE A 43 5.71 -4.89 -8.56
N ILE A 44 4.79 -4.25 -9.27
CA ILE A 44 3.49 -3.82 -8.74
C ILE A 44 2.39 -4.40 -9.60
N SER A 45 1.38 -5.01 -8.98
CA SER A 45 0.19 -5.52 -9.67
C SER A 45 -1.06 -4.75 -9.26
N LEU A 46 -1.96 -4.48 -10.19
CA LEU A 46 -3.27 -3.91 -9.88
C LEU A 46 -4.07 -4.89 -9.00
N ARG A 47 -4.61 -4.42 -7.87
CA ARG A 47 -5.58 -5.18 -7.08
C ARG A 47 -6.98 -5.03 -7.67
N GLY A 48 -7.34 -3.81 -8.05
CA GLY A 48 -8.67 -3.42 -8.51
C GLY A 48 -9.16 -2.21 -7.74
N GLU A 49 -10.48 -2.00 -7.77
CA GLU A 49 -11.13 -0.97 -6.97
C GLU A 49 -11.46 -1.50 -5.58
N THR A 50 -11.21 -0.69 -4.56
CA THR A 50 -11.48 -1.01 -3.16
C THR A 50 -12.28 0.12 -2.57
N ASP A 51 -13.37 -0.21 -1.88
CA ASP A 51 -14.21 0.79 -1.22
C ASP A 51 -13.52 1.28 0.06
N ILE A 52 -13.17 2.56 0.06
CA ILE A 52 -12.52 3.20 1.19
C ILE A 52 -13.53 4.13 1.85
N LYS A 53 -13.86 3.83 3.11
CA LYS A 53 -14.77 4.65 3.92
C LYS A 53 -14.38 6.13 3.87
N GLY A 54 -15.27 6.96 3.34
CA GLY A 54 -15.11 8.42 3.24
C GLY A 54 -14.33 8.92 2.03
N LYS A 55 -13.80 8.02 1.18
CA LYS A 55 -13.11 8.36 -0.08
C LYS A 55 -13.72 7.63 -1.31
N GLY A 56 -14.66 6.71 -1.10
CA GLY A 56 -15.33 5.93 -2.14
C GLY A 56 -14.44 4.83 -2.72
N CYS A 57 -14.80 4.33 -3.91
CA CYS A 57 -13.98 3.37 -4.65
C CYS A 57 -12.68 4.01 -5.11
N GLN A 58 -11.56 3.43 -4.70
CA GLN A 58 -10.22 3.86 -5.10
C GLN A 58 -9.46 2.69 -5.70
N LYS A 59 -8.65 2.96 -6.72
CA LYS A 59 -7.73 1.97 -7.26
C LYS A 59 -6.60 1.71 -6.27
N THR A 60 -6.35 0.44 -6.02
CA THR A 60 -5.28 0.01 -5.12
C THR A 60 -4.41 -1.05 -5.80
N TYR A 61 -3.22 -1.24 -5.25
CA TYR A 61 -2.19 -2.06 -5.86
C TYR A 61 -1.52 -2.96 -4.83
N TRP A 62 -0.94 -4.05 -5.29
CA TRP A 62 -0.07 -4.91 -4.49
C TRP A 62 1.37 -4.69 -4.89
N LEU A 63 2.23 -4.47 -3.90
CA LEU A 63 3.68 -4.59 -4.09
C LEU A 63 4.06 -6.06 -4.01
N LYS A 64 4.61 -6.59 -5.10
CA LYS A 64 4.99 -8.01 -5.24
C LYS A 64 6.47 -8.25 -5.05
N GLY A 65 7.31 -7.24 -5.29
CA GLY A 65 8.76 -7.38 -5.12
C GLY A 65 9.54 -6.19 -5.65
N LYS A 66 10.86 -6.33 -5.63
CA LYS A 66 11.81 -5.34 -6.17
C LYS A 66 12.93 -6.08 -6.91
N LEU A 67 13.33 -5.57 -8.07
CA LEU A 67 14.49 -6.06 -8.82
C LEU A 67 15.74 -6.01 -7.93
N GLY A 68 16.49 -7.12 -7.90
CA GLY A 68 17.67 -7.28 -7.04
C GLY A 68 17.37 -7.61 -5.58
N TYR A 69 16.10 -7.85 -5.22
CA TYR A 69 15.76 -8.38 -3.89
C TYR A 69 15.89 -9.90 -3.88
N ASN A 70 16.96 -10.41 -3.26
CA ASN A 70 17.35 -11.82 -3.34
C ASN A 70 16.87 -12.68 -2.17
N LYS A 71 16.01 -12.15 -1.30
CA LYS A 71 15.42 -12.92 -0.21
C LYS A 71 14.13 -13.58 -0.68
N PRO A 72 13.80 -14.78 -0.16
CA PRO A 72 12.55 -15.44 -0.48
C PRO A 72 11.38 -14.53 -0.13
N LEU A 73 10.43 -14.42 -1.07
CA LEU A 73 9.17 -13.71 -0.88
C LEU A 73 8.07 -14.73 -0.55
N PRO A 74 7.02 -14.32 0.18
CA PRO A 74 5.88 -15.19 0.44
C PRO A 74 5.25 -15.66 -0.88
N GLU A 75 4.89 -16.93 -0.96
CA GLU A 75 4.04 -17.43 -2.04
C GLU A 75 2.58 -17.07 -1.71
N PHE A 76 1.89 -16.45 -2.66
CA PHE A 76 0.52 -15.94 -2.49
C PHE A 76 -0.30 -16.03 -3.76
#